data_AF-A0A258D7Y7-F1
#
_entry.id   AF-A0A258D7Y7-F1
#
_cell.length_a   1.000
_cell.length_b   1.000
_cell.length_c   1.000
_cell.angle_alpha   90.00
_cell.angle_beta   90.00
_cell.angle_gamma   90.00
#
_symmetry.space_group_name_H-M   'P 1'
#
loop_
_entity.id
_entity.type
_entity.pdbx_description
1 polymer ?
#
loop_
_entity_poly.entity_id
_entity_poly.type
_entity_poly.pdbx_seq_one_letter_code
_entity_poly.pdbx_strand_id
1 'polypeptide(L)' 'MSVQSHLAELQRRHAALDTELSREMARPANDPLRVAELKRKKLVLKDQISRMREKVTVH' A
#
# COMPACT_ATOMS: atom_id res chain seq x y z
N MET A 1 -9.57 20.42 3.09
CA MET A 1 -9.72 18.97 2.84
C MET A 1 -8.94 18.23 3.91
N SER A 2 -9.59 17.33 4.65
CA SER A 2 -9.07 16.74 5.90
C SER A 2 -7.93 15.75 5.66
N VAL A 3 -6.96 15.71 6.57
CA VAL A 3 -5.86 14.71 6.60
C VAL A 3 -6.43 13.28 6.62
N GLN A 4 -7.64 13.10 7.18
CA GLN A 4 -8.34 11.82 7.16
C GLN A 4 -8.72 11.34 5.74
N SER A 5 -9.08 12.24 4.83
CA SER A 5 -9.38 11.86 3.44
C SER A 5 -8.15 11.34 2.73
N HIS A 6 -6.99 11.97 2.97
CA HIS A 6 -5.74 11.54 2.35
C HIS A 6 -5.25 10.19 2.91
N LEU A 7 -5.43 9.97 4.22
CA LEU A 7 -5.19 8.66 4.84
C LEU A 7 -6.09 7.57 4.23
N ALA A 8 -7.38 7.85 4.07
CA ALA A 8 -8.34 6.91 3.49
C ALA A 8 -7.99 6.57 2.03
N GLU A 9 -7.51 7.55 1.25
CA GLU A 9 -7.06 7.33 -0.11
C GLU A 9 -5.80 6.44 -0.17
N LEU A 10 -4.82 6.70 0.70
CA LEU A 10 -3.61 5.86 0.81
C LEU A 10 -3.96 4.43 1.23
N GLN A 11 -4.91 4.25 2.16
CA GLN A 11 -5.40 2.92 2.55
C GLN A 11 -6.08 2.19 1.39
N ARG A 12 -6.90 2.89 0.58
CA ARG A 12 -7.51 2.29 -0.63
C ARG A 12 -6.44 1.86 -1.63
N ARG A 13 -5.43 2.70 -1.89
CA ARG A 13 -4.31 2.35 -2.79
C ARG A 13 -3.53 1.14 -2.28
N HIS A 14 -3.28 1.08 -0.96
CA HIS A 14 -2.63 -0.07 -0.34
C HIS A 14 -3.45 -1.36 -0.51
N ALA A 15 -4.77 -1.32 -0.28
CA ALA A 15 -5.64 -2.47 -0.47
C ALA A 15 -5.70 -2.95 -1.93
N ALA A 16 -5.70 -2.01 -2.89
CA ALA A 16 -5.65 -2.34 -4.31
C ALA A 16 -4.35 -3.08 -4.68
N LEU A 17 -3.19 -2.58 -4.23
CA LEU A 17 -1.91 -3.24 -4.45
C LEU A 17 -1.81 -4.60 -3.77
N ASP A 18 -2.44 -4.78 -2.60
CA ASP A 18 -2.44 -6.08 -1.91
C ASP A 18 -3.27 -7.12 -2.67
N THR A 19 -4.38 -6.68 -3.26
CA THR A 19 -5.22 -7.50 -4.13
C THR A 19 -4.46 -7.89 -5.39
N GLU A 20 -3.78 -6.93 -6.01
CA GLU A 20 -2.98 -7.14 -7.22
C GLU A 20 -1.81 -8.09 -6.95
N LEU A 21 -1.10 -7.90 -5.83
CA LEU A 21 -0.04 -8.79 -5.36
C LEU A 21 -0.56 -10.20 -5.12
N SER A 22 -1.71 -10.35 -4.46
CA SER A 22 -2.31 -11.66 -4.17
C SER A 22 -2.72 -12.39 -5.44
N ARG A 23 -3.28 -11.66 -6.42
CA ARG A 23 -3.62 -12.21 -7.74
C ARG A 23 -2.38 -12.65 -8.51
N GLU A 24 -1.33 -11.84 -8.51
CA GLU A 24 -0.08 -12.19 -9.17
C GLU A 24 0.59 -13.38 -8.47
N MET A 25 0.59 -13.43 -7.14
CA MET A 25 1.12 -14.58 -6.40
C MET A 25 0.32 -15.87 -6.60
N ALA A 26 -1.00 -15.76 -6.83
CA ALA A 26 -1.86 -16.89 -7.13
C ALA A 26 -1.68 -17.44 -8.55
N ARG A 27 -1.03 -16.69 -9.46
CA ARG A 27 -0.71 -17.17 -10.80
C ARG A 27 0.45 -18.18 -10.75
N PRO A 28 0.35 -19.31 -11.47
CA PRO A 28 1.43 -20.30 -11.55
C PRO A 28 2.66 -19.82 -12.32
N ALA A 29 2.51 -18.82 -13.21
CA ALA A 29 3.59 -18.16 -13.93
C ALA A 29 3.77 -16.72 -13.42
N ASN A 30 3.91 -16.56 -12.11
CA ASN A 30 4.12 -15.25 -11.52
C ASN A 30 5.54 -14.74 -11.83
N ASP A 31 5.65 -13.46 -12.12
CA ASP A 31 6.97 -12.84 -12.31
C ASP A 31 7.52 -12.43 -10.93
N PRO A 32 8.60 -13.08 -10.44
CA PRO A 32 9.18 -12.75 -9.14
C PRO A 32 9.68 -11.30 -9.07
N LEU A 33 10.10 -10.72 -10.20
CA LEU A 33 10.51 -9.31 -10.28
C LEU A 33 9.31 -8.40 -10.03
N ARG A 34 8.18 -8.69 -10.70
CA ARG A 34 6.92 -7.95 -10.55
C ARG A 34 6.39 -8.04 -9.12
N VAL A 35 6.42 -9.23 -8.52
CA VAL A 35 6.03 -9.45 -7.12
C VAL A 35 6.92 -8.65 -6.16
N ALA A 36 8.24 -8.61 -6.41
CA ALA A 36 9.16 -7.81 -5.60
C ALA A 36 8.90 -6.30 -5.71
N GLU A 37 8.59 -5.79 -6.91
CA GLU A 37 8.20 -4.40 -7.11
C GLU A 37 6.89 -4.05 -6.39
N LEU A 38 5.87 -4.91 -6.51
CA LEU A 38 4.59 -4.74 -5.83
C LEU A 38 4.75 -4.73 -4.31
N LYS A 39 5.57 -5.64 -3.76
CA LYS A 39 5.92 -5.65 -2.33
C LYS A 39 6.65 -4.37 -1.91
N ARG A 40 7.59 -3.86 -2.70
CA ARG A 40 8.25 -2.57 -2.42
C ARG A 40 7.25 -1.41 -2.41
N LYS A 41 6.37 -1.32 -3.41
CA LYS A 41 5.32 -0.29 -3.47
C LYS A 41 4.39 -0.37 -2.26
N LYS A 42 3.99 -1.58 -1.88
CA LYS A 42 3.18 -1.83 -0.67
C LYS A 42 3.90 -1.35 0.60
N LEU A 43 5.19 -1.61 0.72
CA LEU A 43 6.01 -1.19 1.87
C LEU A 43 6.11 0.34 1.95
N VAL A 44 6.35 1.01 0.82
CA VAL A 44 6.38 2.49 0.74
C VAL A 44 5.04 3.10 1.15
N LEU A 45 3.92 2.56 0.67
CA LEU A 45 2.59 3.05 1.06
C LEU A 45 2.30 2.81 2.54
N LYS A 46 2.71 1.65 3.07
CA LYS A 46 2.59 1.37 4.50
C LYS A 46 3.38 2.40 5.33
N ASP A 47 4.61 2.72 4.93
CA ASP A 47 5.42 3.74 5.60
C ASP A 47 4.80 5.13 5.49
N GLN A 48 4.25 5.50 4.32
CA GLN A 48 3.53 6.76 4.15
C GLN A 48 2.30 6.83 5.06
N ILE A 49 1.52 5.75 5.16
CA ILE A 49 0.37 5.65 6.06
C ILE A 49 0.83 5.77 7.51
N SER A 50 1.88 5.07 7.93
CA SER A 50 2.41 5.14 9.29
C SER A 50 2.86 6.56 9.64
N ARG A 51 3.67 7.20 8.79
CA ARG A 51 4.12 8.59 8.98
C ARG A 51 2.95 9.58 9.03
N MET A 52 1.91 9.33 8.24
CA MET A 52 0.71 10.18 8.23
C MET A 52 -0.14 9.97 9.49
N ARG A 53 -0.30 8.73 9.94
CA ARG A 53 -0.97 8.41 11.21
C ARG A 53 -0.24 9.04 12.37
N GLU A 54 1.08 8.93 12.42
CA GLU A 54 1.90 9.61 13.43
C GLU A 54 1.61 11.11 13.41
N LYS A 55 1.71 11.78 12.25
CA LYS A 55 1.38 13.21 12.11
C LYS A 55 -0.02 13.59 12.60
N VAL A 56 -1.03 12.74 12.36
CA VAL A 56 -2.42 12.99 12.83
C VAL A 56 -2.54 12.83 14.35
N THR A 57 -1.71 11.98 14.97
CA THR A 57 -1.83 11.68 16.42
C THR A 57 -1.14 12.74 17.30
N VAL A 58 -0.31 13.62 16.73
CA VAL A 58 0.40 14.71 17.46
C VAL A 58 -0.33 16.06 17.33
N HIS A 59 -1.64 16.07 17.08
CA HIS A 59 -2.45 17.29 17.01
C HIS A 59 -3.69 17.19 17.89
#